data_AF-A0A7J3VFM9-F1
#
_entry.id   AF-A0A7J3VFM9-F1
#
_cell.length_a   1.000
_cell.length_b   1.000
_cell.length_c   1.000
_cell.angle_alpha   90.00
_cell.angle_beta   90.00
_cell.angle_gamma   90.00
#
_symmetry.space_group_name_H-M   'P 1'
#
loop_
_entity.id
_entity.type
_entity.pdbx_description
1 polymer ?
#
loop_
_entity_poly.entity_id
_entity_poly.type
_entity_poly.pdbx_seq_one_letter_code
_entity_poly.pdbx_strand_id
1 'polypeptide(L)'
;MPAVQLLGELDTVLNGLSSRMREWYGVHFPEMGHRVREHSDYAKIIIKMGDKENITAQGLMEMTLKKKDAERIEEAKETTVGADFDDIDMRIVQEYAQRTLDLYQYREDLISYITLVSNEVAPNVAYIAGPVLGAKLLEKAGGLKRLGMMPSSTVQVLGAEKAMFRAIKSNARPPKHGLLYQHPYVNGAPRNRRGNRARSLAAKIAIAARADLFSGDFIAEELVAQLVDF
;
A
#
# COMPACT_ATOMS: atom_id res chain seq x y z
N MET A 1 -16.27 5.53 4.07
CA MET A 1 -15.29 6.37 4.81
C MET A 1 -14.61 5.61 5.94
N PRO A 2 -15.32 5.02 6.92
CA PRO A 2 -14.66 4.32 8.04
C PRO A 2 -13.75 3.17 7.59
N ALA A 3 -14.18 2.37 6.60
CA ALA A 3 -13.36 1.29 6.05
C ALA A 3 -12.02 1.77 5.46
N VAL A 4 -11.99 2.97 4.86
CA VAL A 4 -10.76 3.54 4.27
C VAL A 4 -9.81 4.05 5.36
N GLN A 5 -10.37 4.63 6.43
CA GLN A 5 -9.61 5.04 7.60
C GLN A 5 -9.00 3.82 8.30
N LEU A 6 -9.82 2.79 8.52
CA LEU A 6 -9.38 1.51 9.07
C LEU A 6 -8.26 0.88 8.22
N LEU A 7 -8.37 0.89 6.88
CA LEU A 7 -7.30 0.41 6.01
C LEU A 7 -5.98 1.16 6.24
N GLY A 8 -6.03 2.49 6.40
CA GLY A 8 -4.83 3.30 6.66
C GLY A 8 -4.23 3.09 8.06
N GLU A 9 -5.07 2.89 9.07
CA GLU A 9 -4.65 2.52 10.43
C GLU A 9 -4.02 1.12 10.42
N LEU A 10 -4.65 0.17 9.73
CA LEU A 10 -4.17 -1.20 9.58
C LEU A 10 -2.83 -1.25 8.84
N ASP A 11 -2.64 -0.46 7.77
CA ASP A 11 -1.34 -0.32 7.10
C ASP A 11 -0.24 0.14 8.08
N THR A 12 -0.56 1.06 9.00
CA THR A 12 0.39 1.56 10.00
C THR A 12 0.71 0.49 11.04
N VAL A 13 -0.32 -0.21 11.55
CA VAL A 13 -0.17 -1.30 12.51
C VAL A 13 0.63 -2.44 11.91
N LEU A 14 0.31 -2.89 10.70
CA LEU A 14 1.01 -3.98 10.01
C LEU A 14 2.49 -3.66 9.79
N ASN A 15 2.84 -2.42 9.46
CA ASN A 15 4.26 -2.02 9.37
C ASN A 15 4.97 -2.14 10.72
N GLY A 16 4.33 -1.71 11.81
CA GLY A 16 4.87 -1.84 13.16
C GLY A 16 5.05 -3.29 13.59
N LEU A 17 4.02 -4.11 13.39
CA LEU A 17 4.05 -5.55 13.71
C LEU A 17 5.11 -6.27 12.89
N SER A 18 5.21 -5.97 11.60
CA SER A 18 6.16 -6.62 10.71
C SER A 18 7.62 -6.22 10.97
N SER A 19 7.88 -4.98 11.40
CA SER A 19 9.21 -4.58 11.87
C SER A 19 9.58 -5.35 13.13
N ARG A 20 8.67 -5.40 14.11
CA ARG A 20 8.90 -6.10 15.38
C ARG A 20 9.09 -7.61 15.19
N MET A 21 8.32 -8.24 14.30
CA MET A 21 8.49 -9.65 13.93
C MET A 21 9.90 -9.93 13.40
N ARG A 22 10.38 -9.08 12.48
CA ARG A 22 11.71 -9.21 11.88
C ARG A 22 12.83 -8.97 12.89
N GLU A 23 12.66 -7.98 13.78
CA GLU A 23 13.59 -7.73 14.86
C GLU A 23 13.68 -8.92 15.81
N TRP A 24 12.53 -9.50 16.19
CA TRP A 24 12.48 -10.61 17.14
C TRP A 24 13.08 -11.89 16.55
N TYR A 25 12.60 -12.33 15.39
CA TYR A 25 13.16 -13.52 14.74
C TYR A 25 14.59 -13.29 14.25
N GLY A 26 14.99 -12.05 13.98
CA GLY A 26 16.37 -11.70 13.64
C GLY A 26 17.38 -11.95 14.76
N VAL A 27 16.95 -12.06 16.02
CA VAL A 27 17.81 -12.51 17.12
C VAL A 27 18.20 -13.99 16.94
N HIS A 28 17.28 -14.80 16.41
CA HIS A 28 17.48 -16.23 16.16
C HIS A 28 18.13 -16.51 14.80
N PHE A 29 17.71 -15.80 13.75
CA PHE A 29 18.22 -15.99 12.40
C PHE A 29 18.31 -14.67 11.61
N PRO A 30 19.37 -13.88 11.84
CA PRO A 30 19.53 -12.54 11.25
C PRO A 30 19.67 -12.57 9.72
N GLU A 31 20.23 -13.64 9.14
CA GLU A 31 20.54 -13.76 7.72
C GLU A 31 19.29 -13.80 6.83
N MET A 32 18.14 -14.16 7.39
CA MET A 32 16.85 -14.12 6.68
C MET A 32 16.38 -12.69 6.41
N GLY A 33 16.71 -11.74 7.28
CA GLY A 33 16.18 -10.37 7.29
C GLY A 33 16.43 -9.61 5.99
N HIS A 34 17.63 -9.68 5.44
CA HIS A 34 18.00 -8.95 4.22
C HIS A 34 17.58 -9.63 2.92
N ARG A 35 17.27 -10.93 2.97
CA ARG A 35 17.03 -11.74 1.77
C ARG A 35 15.55 -11.88 1.46
N VAL A 36 14.72 -11.97 2.49
CA VAL A 36 13.26 -11.99 2.33
C VAL A 36 12.74 -10.55 2.37
N ARG A 37 12.31 -10.02 1.23
CA ARG A 37 11.86 -8.62 1.10
C ARG A 37 10.45 -8.40 1.65
N GLU A 38 9.52 -9.28 1.29
CA GLU A 38 8.12 -9.14 1.68
C GLU A 38 7.90 -9.58 3.14
N HIS A 39 7.14 -8.81 3.89
CA HIS A 39 6.85 -9.10 5.31
C HIS A 39 5.92 -10.30 5.47
N SER A 40 4.94 -10.46 4.58
CA SER A 40 4.03 -11.59 4.58
C SER A 40 4.76 -12.92 4.36
N ASP A 41 5.71 -12.96 3.43
CA ASP A 41 6.51 -14.16 3.17
C ASP A 41 7.44 -14.48 4.34
N TYR A 42 8.02 -13.45 4.99
CA TYR A 42 8.79 -13.61 6.22
C TYR A 42 7.96 -14.27 7.33
N ALA A 43 6.73 -13.80 7.54
CA ALA A 43 5.82 -14.39 8.52
C ALA A 43 5.51 -15.87 8.20
N LYS A 44 5.21 -16.18 6.94
CA LYS A 44 4.89 -17.56 6.54
C LYS A 44 6.08 -18.51 6.76
N ILE A 45 7.31 -18.06 6.51
CA ILE A 45 8.52 -18.87 6.74
C ILE A 45 8.66 -19.21 8.23
N ILE A 46 8.50 -18.22 9.12
CA ILE A 46 8.52 -18.44 10.58
C ILE A 46 7.46 -19.49 10.97
N ILE A 47 6.24 -19.36 10.46
CA ILE A 47 5.13 -20.27 10.79
C ILE A 47 5.42 -21.70 10.32
N LYS A 48 5.94 -21.88 9.10
CA LYS A 48 6.17 -23.23 8.54
C LYS A 48 7.44 -23.90 9.02
N MET A 49 8.54 -23.15 9.13
CA MET A 49 9.86 -23.70 9.38
C MET A 49 10.27 -23.57 10.85
N GLY A 50 9.83 -22.50 11.53
CA GLY A 50 10.16 -22.27 12.93
C GLY A 50 11.65 -22.10 13.11
N ASP A 51 12.29 -23.12 13.69
CA ASP A 51 13.72 -23.14 13.97
C ASP A 51 14.58 -23.05 12.71
N LYS A 52 15.71 -22.34 12.82
CA LYS A 52 16.72 -22.21 11.78
C LYS A 52 17.22 -23.57 11.27
N GLU A 53 17.25 -24.62 12.09
CA GLU A 53 17.65 -25.96 11.64
C GLU A 53 16.71 -26.55 10.59
N ASN A 54 15.42 -26.22 10.64
CA ASN A 54 14.39 -26.78 9.76
C ASN A 54 14.28 -26.06 8.40
N ILE A 55 15.03 -24.97 8.16
CA ILE A 55 14.88 -24.13 6.96
C ILE A 55 15.47 -24.80 5.71
N THR A 56 14.69 -25.47 4.86
CA THR A 56 15.23 -26.09 3.65
C THR A 56 15.08 -25.20 2.42
N ALA A 57 16.02 -25.24 1.48
CA ALA A 57 15.88 -24.48 0.22
C ALA A 57 14.62 -24.90 -0.54
N GLN A 58 14.24 -26.18 -0.49
CA GLN A 58 12.99 -26.69 -1.07
C GLN A 58 11.76 -26.02 -0.47
N GLY A 59 11.64 -26.02 0.86
CA GLY A 59 10.51 -25.38 1.53
C GLY A 59 10.48 -23.85 1.31
N LEU A 60 11.64 -23.19 1.17
CA LEU A 60 11.69 -21.76 0.87
C LEU A 60 11.21 -21.46 -0.55
N MET A 61 11.59 -22.30 -1.52
CA MET A 61 11.15 -22.17 -2.91
C MET A 61 9.63 -22.34 -3.06
N GLU A 62 9.01 -23.23 -2.29
CA GLU A 62 7.54 -23.38 -2.24
C GLU A 62 6.83 -22.11 -1.78
N MET A 63 7.54 -21.20 -1.10
CA MET A 63 6.98 -19.99 -0.48
C MET A 63 7.28 -18.72 -1.27
N THR A 64 7.60 -18.86 -2.56
CA THR A 64 7.82 -17.75 -3.53
C THR A 64 9.22 -17.16 -3.52
N LEU A 65 10.18 -17.73 -2.78
CA LEU A 65 11.58 -17.30 -2.85
C LEU A 65 12.24 -17.79 -4.14
N LYS A 66 13.08 -16.93 -4.72
CA LYS A 66 13.93 -17.31 -5.85
C LYS A 66 14.94 -18.36 -5.40
N LYS A 67 15.21 -19.35 -6.25
CA LYS A 67 16.18 -20.42 -6.01
C LYS A 67 17.52 -19.92 -5.44
N LYS A 68 18.07 -18.85 -6.02
CA LYS A 68 19.34 -18.25 -5.58
C LYS A 68 19.30 -17.67 -4.16
N ASP A 69 18.16 -17.12 -3.74
CA ASP A 69 18.01 -16.56 -2.40
C ASP A 69 17.74 -17.68 -1.38
N ALA A 70 16.98 -18.71 -1.78
CA ALA A 70 16.70 -19.89 -0.96
C ALA A 70 17.97 -20.71 -0.64
N GLU A 71 18.78 -21.05 -1.65
CA GLU A 71 20.04 -21.81 -1.47
C GLU A 71 20.99 -21.07 -0.51
N ARG A 72 21.11 -19.76 -0.69
CA ARG A 72 21.96 -18.96 0.19
C ARG A 72 21.46 -18.96 1.63
N ILE A 73 20.13 -18.88 1.84
CA ILE A 73 19.55 -18.87 3.20
C ILE A 73 19.85 -20.21 3.88
N GLU A 74 19.77 -21.32 3.15
CA GLU A 74 20.14 -22.63 3.66
C GLU A 74 21.65 -22.71 4.00
N GLU A 75 22.53 -22.24 3.11
CA GLU A 75 23.97 -22.15 3.39
C GLU A 75 24.30 -21.28 4.61
N ALA A 76 23.50 -20.24 4.85
CA ALA A 76 23.73 -19.30 5.96
C ALA A 76 23.47 -19.93 7.34
N LYS A 77 22.80 -21.09 7.41
CA LYS A 77 22.63 -21.82 8.67
C LYS A 77 23.95 -22.22 9.31
N GLU A 78 24.89 -22.71 8.49
CA GLU A 78 26.18 -23.22 8.97
C GLU A 78 27.07 -22.10 9.55
N THR A 79 26.79 -20.85 9.19
CA THR A 79 27.58 -19.69 9.59
C THR A 79 26.83 -18.70 10.48
N THR A 80 25.59 -19.01 10.86
CA THR A 80 24.76 -18.06 11.60
C THR A 80 25.29 -17.85 13.02
N VAL A 81 25.27 -16.59 13.45
CA VAL A 81 25.61 -16.17 14.83
C VAL A 81 24.35 -15.91 15.67
N GLY A 82 23.17 -16.27 15.17
CA GLY A 82 21.91 -16.10 15.87
C GLY A 82 21.77 -17.00 17.09
N ALA A 83 21.08 -16.51 18.11
CA ALA A 83 20.84 -17.25 19.35
C ALA A 83 19.86 -18.41 19.14
N ASP A 84 19.97 -19.45 19.97
CA ASP A 84 18.98 -20.52 19.99
C ASP A 84 17.73 -20.05 20.75
N PHE A 85 16.56 -20.38 20.21
CA PHE A 85 15.29 -20.19 20.89
C PHE A 85 14.86 -21.53 21.45
N ASP A 86 14.32 -21.53 22.67
CA ASP A 86 13.66 -22.72 23.17
C ASP A 86 12.28 -22.92 22.51
N ASP A 87 11.66 -24.07 22.76
CA ASP A 87 10.35 -24.40 22.18
C ASP A 87 9.25 -23.39 22.57
N ILE A 88 9.38 -22.75 23.74
CA ILE A 88 8.41 -21.79 24.25
C ILE A 88 8.55 -20.48 23.48
N ASP A 89 9.77 -19.97 23.37
CA ASP A 89 10.11 -18.75 22.64
C ASP A 89 9.74 -18.89 21.16
N MET A 90 10.10 -20.02 20.54
CA MET A 90 9.76 -20.28 19.13
C MET A 90 8.24 -20.30 18.91
N ARG A 91 7.49 -20.98 19.78
CA ARG A 91 6.02 -21.01 19.69
C ARG A 91 5.42 -19.61 19.76
N ILE A 92 5.88 -18.77 20.70
CA ILE A 92 5.36 -17.40 20.84
C ILE A 92 5.66 -16.57 19.58
N VAL A 93 6.84 -16.73 18.99
CA VAL A 93 7.23 -16.03 17.75
C VAL A 93 6.40 -16.51 16.55
N GLN A 94 6.13 -17.81 16.46
CA GLN A 94 5.23 -18.37 15.44
C GLN A 94 3.79 -17.88 15.60
N GLU A 95 3.26 -17.83 16.83
CA GLU A 95 1.95 -17.26 17.11
C GLU A 95 1.89 -15.78 16.71
N TYR A 96 2.93 -15.00 17.03
CA TYR A 96 3.04 -13.60 16.63
C TYR A 96 3.01 -13.44 15.10
N ALA A 97 3.78 -14.26 14.39
CA ALA A 97 3.81 -14.28 12.93
C ALA A 97 2.44 -14.65 12.34
N GLN A 98 1.76 -15.64 12.92
CA GLN A 98 0.42 -16.04 12.50
C GLN A 98 -0.58 -14.90 12.67
N ARG A 99 -0.62 -14.22 13.82
CA ARG A 99 -1.51 -13.06 14.04
C ARG A 99 -1.23 -11.93 13.07
N THR A 100 0.04 -11.68 12.77
CA THR A 100 0.44 -10.66 11.78
C THR A 100 -0.06 -11.05 10.38
N LEU A 101 0.06 -12.32 10.01
CA LEU A 101 -0.44 -12.84 8.72
C LEU A 101 -1.97 -12.78 8.63
N ASP A 102 -2.69 -13.08 9.71
CA ASP A 102 -4.15 -12.96 9.78
C ASP A 102 -4.59 -11.52 9.50
N LEU A 103 -3.87 -10.53 10.05
CA LEU A 103 -4.14 -9.11 9.78
C LEU A 103 -3.82 -8.71 8.34
N TYR A 104 -2.80 -9.30 7.70
CA TYR A 104 -2.56 -9.14 6.27
C TYR A 104 -3.72 -9.69 5.44
N GLN A 105 -4.28 -10.84 5.81
CA GLN A 105 -5.45 -11.39 5.11
C GLN A 105 -6.67 -10.47 5.27
N TYR A 106 -6.94 -10.01 6.50
CA TYR A 106 -8.03 -9.07 6.77
C TYR A 106 -7.89 -7.76 5.99
N ARG A 107 -6.66 -7.28 5.78
CA ARG A 107 -6.37 -6.12 4.94
C ARG A 107 -6.82 -6.33 3.49
N GLU A 108 -6.55 -7.51 2.91
CA GLU A 108 -6.97 -7.83 1.54
C GLU A 108 -8.50 -7.94 1.42
N ASP A 109 -9.15 -8.47 2.45
CA ASP A 109 -10.61 -8.52 2.53
C ASP A 109 -11.21 -7.09 2.57
N LEU A 110 -10.59 -6.19 3.35
CA LEU A 110 -10.97 -4.77 3.39
C LEU A 110 -10.76 -4.07 2.03
N ILE A 111 -9.66 -4.35 1.33
CA ILE A 111 -9.41 -3.81 -0.02
C ILE A 111 -10.49 -4.29 -0.98
N SER A 112 -10.87 -5.56 -0.91
CA SER A 112 -11.93 -6.14 -1.75
C SER A 112 -13.27 -5.48 -1.48
N TYR A 113 -13.63 -5.31 -0.21
CA TYR A 113 -14.83 -4.58 0.20
C TYR A 113 -14.84 -3.12 -0.28
N ILE A 114 -13.74 -2.39 -0.07
CA ILE A 114 -13.60 -0.99 -0.54
C ILE A 114 -13.73 -0.92 -2.05
N THR A 115 -13.17 -1.89 -2.76
CA THR A 115 -13.24 -1.97 -4.22
C THR A 115 -14.68 -2.11 -4.71
N LEU A 116 -15.43 -3.04 -4.12
CA LEU A 116 -16.85 -3.24 -4.41
C LEU A 116 -17.65 -1.94 -4.20
N VAL A 117 -17.52 -1.34 -3.02
CA VAL A 117 -18.28 -0.13 -2.65
C VAL A 117 -17.88 1.07 -3.52
N SER A 118 -16.61 1.21 -3.87
CA SER A 118 -16.14 2.33 -4.68
C SER A 118 -16.68 2.26 -6.12
N ASN A 119 -16.75 1.07 -6.70
CA ASN A 119 -17.33 0.86 -8.03
C ASN A 119 -18.84 1.11 -8.04
N GLU A 120 -19.53 0.85 -6.92
CA GLU A 120 -20.96 1.15 -6.79
C GLU A 120 -21.22 2.66 -6.59
N VAL A 121 -20.46 3.32 -5.72
CA VAL A 121 -20.72 4.71 -5.30
C VAL A 121 -20.17 5.74 -6.29
N ALA A 122 -19.02 5.47 -6.89
CA ALA A 122 -18.32 6.41 -7.77
C ALA A 122 -17.57 5.66 -8.89
N PRO A 123 -18.30 5.00 -9.81
CA PRO A 123 -17.73 4.16 -10.85
C PRO A 123 -16.72 4.91 -11.74
N ASN A 124 -16.98 6.18 -12.08
CA ASN A 124 -16.06 6.95 -12.91
C ASN A 124 -14.76 7.26 -12.17
N VAL A 125 -14.86 7.73 -10.91
CA VAL A 125 -13.68 8.02 -10.09
C VAL A 125 -12.88 6.74 -9.81
N ALA A 126 -13.56 5.63 -9.50
CA ALA A 126 -12.92 4.34 -9.23
C ALA A 126 -12.18 3.81 -10.46
N TYR A 127 -12.73 3.98 -11.66
CA TYR A 127 -12.06 3.59 -12.90
C TYR A 127 -10.81 4.43 -13.18
N ILE A 128 -10.89 5.76 -13.03
CA ILE A 128 -9.77 6.66 -13.35
C ILE A 128 -8.66 6.58 -12.31
N ALA A 129 -8.99 6.59 -11.02
CA ALA A 129 -8.01 6.66 -9.95
C ALA A 129 -7.58 5.28 -9.43
N GLY A 130 -8.35 4.23 -9.74
CA GLY A 130 -8.32 2.97 -9.02
C GLY A 130 -9.24 3.02 -7.78
N PRO A 131 -9.91 1.91 -7.42
CA PRO A 131 -10.93 1.91 -6.37
C PRO A 131 -10.43 2.40 -5.01
N VAL A 132 -9.27 1.92 -4.56
CA VAL A 132 -8.69 2.29 -3.26
C VAL A 132 -8.30 3.78 -3.21
N LEU A 133 -7.66 4.31 -4.25
CA LEU A 133 -7.28 5.71 -4.29
C LEU A 133 -8.52 6.61 -4.42
N GLY A 134 -9.50 6.22 -5.25
CA GLY A 134 -10.80 6.89 -5.34
C GLY A 134 -11.49 6.99 -3.99
N ALA A 135 -11.54 5.88 -3.24
CA ALA A 135 -12.09 5.84 -1.89
C ALA A 135 -11.33 6.78 -0.92
N LYS A 136 -10.00 6.84 -1.00
CA LYS A 136 -9.17 7.77 -0.22
C LYS A 136 -9.45 9.24 -0.58
N LEU A 137 -9.67 9.55 -1.85
CA LEU A 137 -10.03 10.90 -2.29
C LEU A 137 -11.42 11.30 -1.78
N LEU A 138 -12.39 10.38 -1.84
CA LEU A 138 -13.73 10.58 -1.28
C LEU A 138 -13.69 10.79 0.23
N GLU A 139 -12.96 9.95 0.96
CA GLU A 139 -12.76 10.09 2.41
C GLU A 139 -12.16 11.45 2.74
N LYS A 140 -11.08 11.83 2.06
CA LYS A 140 -10.39 13.10 2.33
C LYS A 140 -11.23 14.33 1.97
N ALA A 141 -12.06 14.23 0.94
CA ALA A 141 -12.99 15.28 0.56
C ALA A 141 -14.20 15.40 1.50
N GLY A 142 -14.52 14.33 2.24
CA GLY A 142 -15.73 14.22 3.07
C GLY A 142 -16.97 13.76 2.29
N GLY A 143 -16.77 12.94 1.25
CA GLY A 143 -17.82 12.31 0.44
C GLY A 143 -17.88 12.79 -1.03
N LEU A 144 -18.65 12.06 -1.85
CA LEU A 144 -18.77 12.31 -3.29
C LEU A 144 -19.28 13.71 -3.61
N LYS A 145 -20.29 14.18 -2.87
CA LYS A 145 -20.84 15.53 -3.05
C LYS A 145 -19.78 16.61 -2.91
N ARG A 146 -18.91 16.50 -1.89
CA ARG A 146 -17.85 17.47 -1.67
C ARG A 146 -16.77 17.34 -2.75
N LEU A 147 -16.40 16.12 -3.14
CA LEU A 147 -15.41 15.89 -4.19
C LEU A 147 -15.86 16.47 -5.54
N GLY A 148 -17.12 16.26 -5.95
CA GLY A 148 -17.66 16.80 -7.21
C GLY A 148 -17.70 18.33 -7.27
N MET A 149 -17.82 18.99 -6.11
CA MET A 149 -17.81 20.46 -6.00
C MET A 149 -16.39 21.05 -5.94
N MET A 150 -15.35 20.24 -5.75
CA MET A 150 -13.98 20.75 -5.68
C MET A 150 -13.46 21.16 -7.07
N PRO A 151 -12.63 22.22 -7.15
CA PRO A 151 -11.86 22.51 -8.35
C PRO A 151 -10.72 21.48 -8.49
N SER A 152 -10.26 21.27 -9.72
CA SER A 152 -9.17 20.32 -10.00
C SER A 152 -7.88 20.67 -9.27
N SER A 153 -7.61 21.96 -9.02
CA SER A 153 -6.46 22.41 -8.24
C SER A 153 -6.49 21.96 -6.78
N THR A 154 -7.67 21.89 -6.17
CA THR A 154 -7.85 21.32 -4.83
C THR A 154 -7.70 19.80 -4.86
N VAL A 155 -8.34 19.12 -5.81
CA VAL A 155 -8.21 17.66 -5.99
C VAL A 155 -6.75 17.25 -6.16
N GLN A 156 -5.95 18.03 -6.88
CA GLN A 156 -4.52 17.78 -7.11
C GLN A 156 -3.71 17.64 -5.82
N VAL A 157 -4.05 18.42 -4.79
CA VAL A 157 -3.28 18.55 -3.55
C VAL A 157 -3.98 17.94 -2.33
N LEU A 158 -5.12 17.25 -2.50
CA LEU A 158 -5.80 16.51 -1.43
C LEU A 158 -4.84 15.54 -0.75
N GLY A 159 -4.76 15.59 0.58
CA GLY A 159 -3.80 14.83 1.40
C GLY A 159 -2.45 15.49 1.62
N ALA A 160 -2.16 16.61 0.96
CA ALA A 160 -0.95 17.41 1.16
C ALA A 160 -1.24 18.75 1.88
N GLU A 161 -2.35 18.85 2.63
CA GLU A 161 -2.81 20.12 3.21
C GLU A 161 -1.76 20.73 4.14
N LYS A 162 -1.11 19.92 4.98
CA LYS A 162 -0.05 20.40 5.89
C LYS A 162 1.13 21.03 5.12
N ALA A 163 1.53 20.45 3.99
CA ALA A 163 2.60 20.99 3.16
C ALA A 163 2.14 22.24 2.40
N MET A 164 0.90 22.23 1.90
CA MET A 164 0.28 23.36 1.21
C MET A 164 0.14 24.57 2.13
N PHE A 165 -0.41 24.40 3.34
CA PHE A 165 -0.56 25.49 4.31
C PHE A 165 0.79 26.06 4.76
N ARG A 166 1.81 25.21 4.91
CA ARG A 166 3.17 25.67 5.21
C ARG A 166 3.72 26.53 4.07
N ALA A 167 3.58 26.07 2.83
CA ALA A 167 4.03 26.81 1.65
C ALA A 167 3.35 28.19 1.53
N ILE A 168 2.04 28.26 1.80
CA ILE A 168 1.29 29.53 1.82
C ILE A 168 1.84 30.46 2.91
N LYS A 169 2.04 29.95 4.13
CA LYS A 169 2.54 30.75 5.25
C LYS A 169 3.98 31.26 5.04
N SER A 170 4.84 30.45 4.43
CA SER A 170 6.25 30.76 4.24
C SER A 170 6.59 31.30 2.85
N ASN A 171 5.59 31.57 2.01
CA ASN A 171 5.74 31.91 0.59
C ASN A 171 6.69 30.95 -0.18
N ALA A 172 6.67 29.66 0.19
CA ALA A 172 7.50 28.64 -0.44
C ALA A 172 6.75 27.96 -1.59
N ARG A 173 7.46 27.10 -2.33
CA ARG A 173 6.87 26.36 -3.45
C ARG A 173 5.80 25.38 -2.94
N PRO A 174 4.57 25.40 -3.49
CA PRO A 174 3.51 24.49 -3.07
C PRO A 174 3.80 23.04 -3.49
N PRO A 175 3.17 22.05 -2.83
CA PRO A 175 3.29 20.65 -3.22
C PRO A 175 2.72 20.42 -4.63
N LYS A 176 3.39 19.56 -5.41
CA LYS A 176 2.97 19.25 -6.80
C LYS A 176 1.77 18.30 -6.87
N HIS A 177 1.57 17.49 -5.84
CA HIS A 177 0.56 16.44 -5.76
C HIS A 177 0.35 16.05 -4.30
N GLY A 178 -0.87 15.64 -3.96
CA GLY A 178 -1.18 14.96 -2.70
C GLY A 178 -1.30 13.45 -2.89
N LEU A 179 -2.45 12.88 -2.53
CA LEU A 179 -2.78 11.46 -2.67
C LEU A 179 -2.59 10.93 -4.10
N LEU A 180 -2.75 11.79 -5.11
CA LEU A 180 -2.53 11.44 -6.51
C LEU A 180 -1.13 10.92 -6.82
N TYR A 181 -0.15 11.15 -5.95
CA TYR A 181 1.18 10.53 -6.07
C TYR A 181 1.13 9.00 -6.03
N GLN A 182 0.12 8.41 -5.38
CA GLN A 182 -0.03 6.95 -5.31
C GLN A 182 -0.40 6.34 -6.67
N HIS A 183 -0.95 7.13 -7.59
CA HIS A 183 -1.35 6.65 -8.90
C HIS A 183 -0.14 6.37 -9.80
N PRO A 184 -0.06 5.20 -10.49
CA PRO A 184 1.06 4.85 -11.37
C PRO A 184 1.36 5.90 -12.45
N TYR A 185 0.33 6.49 -13.06
CA TYR A 185 0.44 7.59 -14.02
C TYR A 185 1.24 8.80 -13.50
N VAL A 186 1.24 9.06 -12.19
CA VAL A 186 1.98 10.16 -11.56
C VAL A 186 3.32 9.68 -11.02
N ASN A 187 3.37 8.61 -10.25
CA ASN A 187 4.61 8.12 -9.64
C ASN A 187 5.63 7.62 -10.68
N GLY A 188 5.13 6.89 -11.68
CA GLY A 188 5.93 6.33 -12.77
C GLY A 188 6.54 7.40 -13.68
N ALA A 189 6.05 8.65 -13.64
CA ALA A 189 6.61 9.73 -14.41
C ALA A 189 7.91 10.30 -13.78
N PRO A 190 8.84 10.81 -14.62
CA PRO A 190 10.03 11.52 -14.14
C PRO A 190 9.69 12.71 -13.24
N ARG A 191 10.54 12.99 -12.23
CA ARG A 191 10.30 14.00 -11.16
C ARG A 191 9.89 15.39 -11.67
N ASN A 192 10.37 15.81 -12.84
CA ASN A 192 10.00 17.08 -13.48
C ASN A 192 8.59 17.05 -14.08
N ARG A 193 8.11 15.91 -14.58
CA ARG A 193 6.80 15.73 -15.22
C ARG A 193 5.67 15.37 -14.25
N ARG A 194 5.98 14.91 -13.03
CA ARG A 194 4.96 14.50 -12.03
C ARG A 194 3.90 15.56 -11.74
N GLY A 195 4.28 16.84 -11.70
CA GLY A 195 3.32 17.94 -11.49
C GLY A 195 2.34 18.11 -12.64
N ASN A 196 2.79 17.91 -13.88
CA ASN A 196 1.92 17.96 -15.06
C ASN A 196 0.97 16.77 -15.08
N ARG A 197 1.48 15.56 -14.82
CA ARG A 197 0.66 14.34 -14.71
C ARG A 197 -0.40 14.46 -13.62
N ALA A 198 -0.02 14.94 -12.44
CA ALA A 198 -0.95 15.16 -11.34
C ALA A 198 -2.04 16.18 -11.68
N ARG A 199 -1.70 17.26 -12.40
CA ARG A 199 -2.66 18.27 -12.86
C ARG A 199 -3.66 17.67 -13.85
N SER A 200 -3.18 16.93 -14.85
CA SER A 200 -4.06 16.27 -15.85
C SER A 200 -4.96 15.24 -15.18
N LEU A 201 -4.41 14.41 -14.30
CA LEU A 201 -5.18 13.39 -13.56
C LEU A 201 -6.25 14.04 -12.66
N ALA A 202 -5.89 15.10 -11.92
CA ALA A 202 -6.84 15.82 -11.06
C ALA A 202 -7.99 16.44 -11.86
N ALA A 203 -7.72 16.94 -13.08
CA ALA A 203 -8.76 17.46 -13.97
C ALA A 203 -9.75 16.37 -14.38
N LYS A 204 -9.27 15.18 -14.78
CA LYS A 204 -10.14 14.06 -15.16
C LYS A 204 -10.93 13.52 -13.97
N ILE A 205 -10.30 13.38 -12.80
CA ILE A 205 -10.99 12.98 -11.56
C ILE A 205 -12.07 13.99 -11.17
N ALA A 206 -11.83 15.30 -11.32
CA ALA A 206 -12.84 16.31 -11.01
C ALA A 206 -14.06 16.24 -11.96
N ILE A 207 -13.84 15.91 -13.25
CA ILE A 207 -14.93 15.69 -14.21
C ILE A 207 -15.68 14.40 -13.86
N ALA A 208 -14.97 13.30 -13.62
CA ALA A 208 -15.56 12.02 -13.22
C ALA A 208 -16.39 12.12 -11.94
N ALA A 209 -15.88 12.82 -10.91
CA ALA A 209 -16.60 13.01 -9.66
C ALA A 209 -17.90 13.83 -9.85
N ARG A 210 -17.95 14.71 -10.86
CA ARG A 210 -19.18 15.43 -11.21
C ARG A 210 -20.15 14.55 -11.99
N ALA A 211 -19.66 13.72 -12.91
CA ALA A 211 -20.50 12.75 -13.61
C ALA A 211 -21.12 11.76 -12.62
N ASP A 212 -20.32 11.17 -11.72
CA ASP A 212 -20.79 10.28 -10.66
C ASP A 212 -21.82 10.94 -9.73
N LEU A 213 -21.69 12.25 -9.46
CA LEU A 213 -22.59 12.97 -8.56
C LEU A 213 -23.90 13.42 -9.22
N PHE A 214 -23.85 13.87 -10.49
CA PHE A 214 -24.96 14.61 -11.11
C PHE A 214 -25.67 13.85 -12.24
N SER A 215 -24.96 13.06 -13.06
CA SER A 215 -25.59 12.37 -14.20
C SER A 215 -25.72 10.86 -13.98
N GLY A 216 -24.70 10.22 -13.38
CA GLY A 216 -24.60 8.77 -13.27
C GLY A 216 -24.11 8.08 -14.55
N ASP A 217 -23.79 8.84 -15.60
CA ASP A 217 -23.25 8.29 -16.85
C ASP A 217 -21.81 7.82 -16.66
N PHE A 218 -21.48 6.70 -17.30
CA PHE A 218 -20.12 6.20 -17.31
C PHE A 218 -19.33 6.79 -18.50
N ILE A 219 -18.45 7.74 -18.20
CA ILE A 219 -17.61 8.48 -19.17
C ILE A 219 -16.11 8.26 -18.95
N ALA A 220 -15.75 7.38 -18.02
CA ALA A 220 -14.38 7.24 -17.55
C ALA A 220 -13.40 6.75 -18.63
N GLU A 221 -13.84 5.91 -19.56
CA GLU A 221 -13.00 5.41 -20.66
C GLU A 221 -12.50 6.55 -21.55
N GLU A 222 -13.40 7.45 -21.96
CA GLU A 222 -13.05 8.63 -22.76
C GLU A 222 -12.09 9.55 -22.00
N LEU A 223 -12.32 9.72 -20.70
CA LEU A 223 -11.47 10.55 -19.84
C LEU A 223 -10.06 9.96 -19.68
N VAL A 224 -9.93 8.62 -19.61
CA VAL A 224 -8.65 7.92 -19.55
C VAL A 224 -7.91 8.00 -20.88
N ALA A 225 -8.59 7.86 -22.02
CA ALA A 225 -7.97 8.01 -23.33
C ALA A 225 -7.26 9.37 -23.47
N GLN A 226 -7.88 10.43 -22.96
CA GLN A 226 -7.33 11.80 -22.97
C GLN A 226 -6.11 12.00 -22.02
N LEU A 227 -5.74 11.01 -21.20
CA LEU A 227 -4.51 11.05 -20.38
C LEU A 227 -3.28 10.52 -21.14
N VAL A 228 -3.48 9.77 -22.23
CA VAL A 228 -2.41 9.11 -22.99
C VAL A 228 -1.68 10.10 -23.91
N ASP A 229 -2.32 11.21 -24.28
CA ASP A 229 -1.82 12.18 -25.26
C ASP A 229 -0.70 13.14 -24.80
N PHE A 230 -0.02 12.87 -23.67
CA PHE A 230 1.05 13.72 -23.12
C PHE A 230 2.23 12.93 -22.57
#